data_AF-A0A411YBA6-F1
#
_entry.id   AF-A0A411YBA6-F1
#
_cell.length_a   1.000
_cell.length_b   1.000
_cell.length_c   1.000
_cell.angle_alpha   90.00
_cell.angle_beta   90.00
_cell.angle_gamma   90.00
#
_symmetry.space_group_name_H-M   'P 1'
#
loop_
_entity.id
_entity.type
_entity.pdbx_description
1 polymer ?
#
loop_
_entity_poly.entity_id
_entity_poly.type
_entity_poly.pdbx_seq_one_letter_code
_entity_poly.pdbx_strand_id
1 'polypeptide(L)'
;MTQLTEFARATRTPVGYLLLAEPPDEEVPLADFRTLEDEAIEQPSADLLDTIALVEQRQAWYRGFARSMGEPPVPWPGVASTEDSPRVVAEQMR
;
A
#
# COMPACT_ATOMS: atom_id res chain seq x y z
N MET A 1 12.50 12.84 -26.31
CA MET A 1 12.25 12.53 -24.89
C MET A 1 10.85 12.92 -24.43
N THR A 2 10.29 14.05 -24.87
CA THR A 2 8.97 14.54 -24.42
C THR A 2 7.82 13.56 -24.67
N GLN A 3 7.73 12.96 -25.86
CA GLN A 3 6.63 12.04 -26.21
C GLN A 3 6.57 10.79 -25.32
N LEU A 4 7.73 10.22 -24.97
CA LEU A 4 7.79 9.03 -24.10
C LEU A 4 7.34 9.38 -22.68
N THR A 5 7.74 10.55 -22.16
CA THR A 5 7.27 11.04 -20.85
C THR A 5 5.77 11.34 -20.84
N GLU A 6 5.21 11.89 -21.93
CA GLU A 6 3.77 12.12 -22.02
C GLU A 6 2.99 10.81 -22.08
N PHE A 7 3.48 9.82 -22.82
CA PHE A 7 2.88 8.48 -22.85
C PHE A 7 2.94 7.79 -21.48
N ALA A 8 4.08 7.86 -20.79
CA ALA A 8 4.25 7.35 -19.42
C ALA A 8 3.23 7.98 -18.45
N ARG A 9 3.02 9.31 -18.53
CA ARG A 9 2.01 10.01 -17.71
C ARG A 9 0.59 9.59 -18.03
N ALA A 10 0.26 9.45 -19.32
CA ALA A 10 -1.09 9.07 -19.76
C ALA A 10 -1.45 7.65 -19.31
N THR A 11 -0.47 6.74 -19.32
CA THR A 11 -0.63 5.33 -18.92
C THR A 11 -0.34 5.07 -17.45
N ARG A 12 0.12 6.10 -16.72
CA ARG A 12 0.64 6.01 -15.34
C ARG A 12 1.63 4.86 -15.15
N THR A 13 2.48 4.67 -16.15
CA THR A 13 3.56 3.69 -16.11
C THR A 13 4.88 4.43 -15.91
N PRO A 14 5.77 4.01 -15.00
CA PRO A 14 7.07 4.66 -14.82
C PRO A 14 7.84 4.70 -16.13
N VAL A 15 8.48 5.83 -16.45
CA VAL A 15 9.19 5.98 -17.73
C VAL A 15 10.30 4.94 -17.91
N GLY A 16 10.90 4.47 -16.81
CA GLY A 16 11.91 3.41 -16.82
C GLY A 16 11.38 2.06 -17.27
N TYR A 17 10.09 1.75 -17.02
CA TYR A 17 9.48 0.47 -17.41
C TYR A 17 9.35 0.37 -18.92
N LEU A 18 9.08 1.50 -19.59
CA LEU A 18 8.98 1.57 -21.05
C LEU A 18 10.34 1.39 -21.76
N LEU A 19 11.45 1.36 -21.01
CA LEU A 19 12.80 1.12 -21.52
C LEU A 19 13.27 -0.32 -21.30
N LEU A 20 12.51 -1.14 -20.58
CA LEU A 20 12.80 -2.55 -20.37
C LEU A 20 12.34 -3.36 -21.59
N ALA A 21 13.03 -4.45 -21.88
CA ALA A 21 12.63 -5.37 -22.97
C ALA A 21 11.30 -6.08 -22.64
N GLU A 22 11.09 -6.37 -21.36
CA GLU A 22 9.92 -7.07 -20.82
C GLU A 22 9.57 -6.41 -19.48
N PRO A 23 8.27 -6.36 -19.09
CA PRO A 23 7.88 -5.89 -17.76
C PRO A 23 8.52 -6.75 -16.65
N PRO A 24 8.96 -6.16 -15.54
CA PRO A 24 9.46 -6.93 -14.41
C PRO A 24 8.32 -7.64 -13.69
N ASP A 25 8.59 -8.85 -13.17
CA ASP A 25 7.70 -9.52 -12.23
C ASP A 25 7.82 -8.86 -10.85
N GLU A 26 6.71 -8.34 -10.33
CA GLU A 26 6.64 -7.68 -9.03
C GLU A 26 5.70 -8.42 -8.09
N GLU A 27 6.26 -8.97 -7.02
CA GLU A 27 5.47 -9.56 -5.94
C GLU A 27 4.96 -8.46 -5.01
N VAL A 28 3.65 -8.40 -4.77
CA VAL A 28 3.06 -7.54 -3.76
C VAL A 28 2.83 -8.34 -2.48
N PRO A 29 3.56 -8.07 -1.38
CA PRO A 29 3.43 -8.82 -0.12
C PRO A 29 2.22 -8.38 0.72
N LEU A 30 1.34 -7.53 0.18
CA LEU A 30 0.13 -7.07 0.86
C LEU A 30 -1.06 -7.94 0.47
N ALA A 31 -1.80 -8.40 1.48
CA ALA A 31 -3.11 -9.02 1.27
C ALA A 31 -4.05 -7.99 0.61
N ASP A 32 -4.58 -8.33 -0.56
CA ASP A 32 -5.52 -7.47 -1.28
C ASP A 32 -6.93 -7.65 -0.72
N PHE A 33 -7.33 -6.74 0.17
CA PHE A 33 -8.68 -6.69 0.72
C PHE A 33 -9.63 -5.77 -0.08
N ARG A 34 -9.23 -5.33 -1.27
CA ARG A 34 -10.01 -4.36 -2.07
C ARG A 34 -11.02 -5.04 -2.99
N THR A 35 -10.95 -6.37 -3.16
CA THR A 35 -11.89 -7.13 -3.97
C THR A 35 -12.96 -7.78 -3.09
N LEU A 36 -14.23 -7.56 -3.47
CA LEU A 36 -15.41 -8.03 -2.74
C LEU A 36 -15.82 -9.47 -3.09
N GLU A 37 -15.29 -10.03 -4.18
CA GLU A 37 -15.74 -11.32 -4.75
C GLU A 37 -14.56 -12.26 -5.04
N ASP A 38 -13.60 -12.42 -4.12
CA ASP A 38 -12.48 -13.41 -4.19
C ASP A 38 -11.65 -13.45 -5.51
N GLU A 39 -11.91 -12.56 -6.47
CA GLU A 39 -11.05 -12.37 -7.63
C GLU A 39 -9.83 -11.60 -7.16
N ALA A 40 -8.76 -12.34 -6.88
CA ALA A 40 -7.46 -11.75 -6.63
C ALA A 40 -7.04 -10.96 -7.86
N ILE A 41 -6.64 -9.70 -7.67
CA ILE A 41 -5.93 -8.97 -8.72
C ILE A 41 -4.55 -9.64 -8.84
N GLU A 42 -4.40 -10.55 -9.81
CA GLU A 42 -3.16 -11.31 -10.02
C GLU A 42 -1.98 -10.40 -10.38
N GLN A 43 -2.24 -9.26 -11.04
CA GLN A 43 -1.22 -8.28 -11.42
C GLN A 43 -1.70 -6.85 -11.14
N PRO A 44 -1.22 -6.22 -10.05
CA PRO A 44 -1.50 -4.81 -9.78
C PRO A 44 -0.86 -3.90 -10.84
N SER A 45 -1.46 -2.75 -11.09
CA SER A 45 -0.91 -1.78 -12.05
C SER A 45 0.39 -1.14 -11.54
N ALA A 46 1.26 -0.70 -12.45
CA ALA A 46 2.50 -0.01 -12.10
C ALA A 46 2.26 1.25 -11.24
N ASP A 47 1.21 2.03 -11.52
CA ASP A 47 0.79 3.19 -10.70
C ASP A 47 0.47 2.80 -9.25
N LEU A 48 -0.17 1.64 -9.07
CA LEU A 48 -0.51 1.12 -7.77
C LEU A 48 0.75 0.61 -7.04
N LEU A 49 1.64 -0.08 -7.74
CA LEU A 49 2.92 -0.57 -7.20
C LEU A 49 3.79 0.59 -6.70
N ASP A 50 3.93 1.64 -7.50
CA ASP A 50 4.61 2.89 -7.10
C ASP A 50 3.97 3.51 -5.85
N THR A 51 2.64 3.53 -5.80
CA THR A 51 1.90 4.06 -4.66
C THR A 51 2.16 3.24 -3.40
N ILE A 52 2.15 1.91 -3.49
CA ILE A 52 2.44 1.01 -2.38
C ILE A 52 3.85 1.27 -1.86
N ALA A 53 4.86 1.26 -2.74
CA ALA A 53 6.26 1.49 -2.35
C ALA A 53 6.46 2.85 -1.67
N LEU A 54 5.82 3.91 -2.18
CA LEU A 54 5.86 5.23 -1.58
C LEU A 54 5.26 5.26 -0.17
N VAL A 55 4.12 4.61 0.01
CA VAL A 55 3.45 4.53 1.31
C VAL A 55 4.27 3.72 2.31
N GLU A 56 4.83 2.58 1.89
CA GLU A 56 5.71 1.76 2.73
C GLU A 56 6.94 2.54 3.21
N GLN A 57 7.59 3.30 2.32
CA GLN A 57 8.72 4.15 2.68
C GLN A 57 8.32 5.20 3.74
N ARG A 58 7.16 5.85 3.56
CA ARG A 58 6.65 6.85 4.50
C ARG A 58 6.31 6.23 5.86
N GLN A 59 5.69 5.05 5.87
CA GLN A 59 5.39 4.33 7.10
C GLN A 59 6.67 3.89 7.83
N ALA A 60 7.66 3.38 7.12
CA ALA A 60 8.95 2.99 7.68
C ALA A 60 9.67 4.19 8.30
N TRP A 61 9.69 5.33 7.60
CA TRP A 61 10.22 6.59 8.10
C TRP A 61 9.49 7.03 9.37
N TYR A 62 8.15 7.09 9.35
CA TYR A 62 7.36 7.56 10.49
C TYR A 62 7.52 6.65 11.71
N ARG A 63 7.56 5.32 11.51
CA ARG A 63 7.85 4.36 12.59
C ARG A 63 9.20 4.62 13.25
N GLY A 64 10.23 4.90 12.45
CA GLY A 64 11.56 5.26 12.96
C GLY A 64 11.54 6.57 13.74
N PHE A 65 10.88 7.58 13.18
CA PHE A 65 10.69 8.88 13.80
C PHE A 65 9.97 8.77 15.17
N ALA A 66 8.79 8.14 15.22
CA ALA A 66 8.00 7.99 16.43
C ALA A 66 8.78 7.28 17.55
N ARG A 67 9.56 6.25 17.20
CA ARG A 67 10.48 5.57 18.14
C ARG A 67 11.57 6.49 18.65
N SER A 68 12.19 7.29 17.77
CA SER A 68 13.25 8.24 18.15
C SER A 68 12.75 9.36 19.05
N MET A 69 11.48 9.76 18.88
CA MET A 69 10.81 10.76 19.70
C MET A 69 10.25 10.20 21.01
N GLY A 70 10.31 8.88 21.20
CA GLY A 70 9.77 8.22 22.40
C GLY A 70 8.24 8.27 22.47
N GLU A 71 7.55 8.28 21.33
CA GLU A 71 6.09 8.20 21.32
C GLU A 71 5.62 6.93 22.04
N PRO A 72 4.57 7.02 22.88
CA PRO A 72 4.05 5.88 23.59
C PRO A 72 3.48 4.84 22.62
N PRO A 73 3.49 3.55 22.99
CA PRO A 73 2.86 2.52 22.18
C PRO A 73 1.39 2.82 22.01
N VAL A 74 0.92 2.54 20.80
CA VAL A 74 -0.47 2.67 20.42
C VAL A 74 -1.31 1.66 21.24
N PRO A 75 -2.40 2.05 21.92
CA PRO A 75 -3.08 1.16 22.87
C PRO A 75 -4.16 0.25 22.25
N TRP A 76 -4.54 0.46 20.99
CA TRP A 76 -5.60 -0.31 20.29
C TRP A 76 -5.20 -1.58 19.53
N PRO A 77 -3.93 -1.85 19.14
CA PRO A 77 -3.58 -3.13 18.53
C PRO A 77 -3.88 -4.32 19.47
N GLY A 78 -4.68 -5.28 19.00
CA GLY A 78 -4.99 -6.51 19.75
C GLY A 78 -6.06 -6.39 20.83
N VAL A 79 -6.78 -5.27 20.91
CA VAL A 79 -7.85 -5.07 21.91
C VAL A 79 -9.17 -5.75 21.57
N ALA A 80 -9.33 -6.21 20.32
CA ALA A 80 -10.52 -6.87 19.82
C ALA A 80 -10.15 -8.07 18.94
N SER A 81 -11.07 -9.02 18.87
CA SER A 81 -11.00 -10.26 18.11
C SER A 81 -12.16 -10.35 17.12
N THR A 82 -12.13 -11.36 16.24
CA THR A 82 -13.23 -11.64 15.31
C THR A 82 -14.51 -12.16 15.99
N GLU A 83 -14.44 -12.53 17.27
CA GLU A 83 -15.61 -12.95 18.06
C GLU A 83 -16.35 -11.77 18.69
N ASP A 84 -15.69 -10.60 18.77
CA ASP A 84 -16.27 -9.40 19.37
C ASP A 84 -17.30 -8.74 18.44
N SER A 85 -18.33 -8.14 19.03
CA SER A 85 -19.34 -7.41 18.25
C SER A 85 -18.72 -6.20 17.56
N PRO A 86 -18.80 -6.08 16.20
CA PRO A 86 -18.23 -4.93 15.49
C PRO A 86 -18.78 -3.58 15.96
N ARG A 87 -20.06 -3.55 16.39
CA ARG A 87 -20.69 -2.34 16.93
C ARG A 87 -20.03 -1.89 18.23
N VAL A 88 -19.81 -2.82 19.17
CA VAL A 88 -19.23 -2.52 20.48
C VAL A 88 -17.78 -2.05 20.33
N VAL A 89 -17.01 -2.73 19.48
CA VAL A 89 -15.61 -2.35 19.20
C VAL A 89 -15.54 -0.96 18.56
N ALA A 90 -16.41 -0.66 17.59
CA ALA A 90 -16.45 0.66 16.96
C ALA A 90 -16.83 1.80 17.93
N GLU A 91 -17.70 1.53 18.91
CA GLU A 91 -18.01 2.49 19.98
C GLU A 91 -16.81 2.75 20.90
N GLN A 92 -15.96 1.75 21.15
CA GLN A 92 -14.75 1.88 21.97
C GLN A 92 -13.60 2.61 21.26
N MET A 93 -13.61 2.67 19.92
CA MET A 93 -12.56 3.30 19.10
C MET A 93 -12.84 4.78 18.76
N ARG A 94 -14.01 5.33 19.13
CA ARG A 94 -14.34 6.75 18.97
C ARG A 94 -13.74 7.60 20.09
#